data_AF-A0AAE3I7V2-F1
#
_entry.id   AF-A0AAE3I7V2-F1
#
_cell.length_a   1.000
_cell.length_b   1.000
_cell.length_c   1.000
_cell.angle_alpha   90.00
_cell.angle_beta   90.00
_cell.angle_gamma   90.00
#
_symmetry.space_group_name_H-M   'P 1'
#
loop_
_entity.id
_entity.type
_entity.pdbx_description
1 polymer ?
#
loop_
_entity_poly.entity_id
_entity_poly.type
_entity_poly.pdbx_seq_one_letter_code
_entity_poly.pdbx_strand_id
1 'polypeptide(L)'
;MIDDLCVEVPQISNCRIRLATSAREIGMARQLRREVFCREQRIFPSDDHDEIDAAALVLVAVLEAETGPVGPVVGTVRIHESEPGIWYGSRLAVHTAYRNHRGIGSTLIRLAVSTAHGKGCKQFLAHVQLLNVPMFERLHWTTVAREDCFDRPHHLMHADLTHYPPCVTPRLGYVTGVLEAR
;
A
#
# COMPACT_ATOMS: atom_id res chain seq x y z
N MET A 1 -8.40 46.10 21.85
CA MET A 1 -8.39 44.83 22.59
C MET A 1 -7.94 43.79 21.61
N ILE A 2 -6.72 43.32 21.84
CA ILE A 2 -6.09 42.20 21.12
C ILE A 2 -6.83 40.98 21.66
N ASP A 3 -7.49 40.24 20.78
CA ASP A 3 -7.95 38.90 21.11
C ASP A 3 -7.35 37.97 20.06
N ASP A 4 -6.74 36.93 20.59
CA ASP A 4 -5.50 36.32 20.13
C ASP A 4 -5.62 35.54 18.82
N LEU A 5 -4.46 35.48 18.14
CA LEU A 5 -4.16 34.52 17.08
C LEU A 5 -4.59 33.11 17.48
N CYS A 6 -5.56 32.55 16.77
CA CYS A 6 -5.64 31.11 16.55
C CYS A 6 -5.69 30.88 15.05
N VAL A 7 -4.56 31.16 14.38
CA VAL A 7 -4.32 30.54 13.09
C VAL A 7 -4.03 29.07 13.39
N GLU A 8 -5.06 28.22 13.38
CA GLU A 8 -4.82 26.79 13.22
C GLU A 8 -4.21 26.62 11.82
N VAL A 9 -2.88 26.48 11.76
CA VAL A 9 -2.18 25.93 10.60
C VAL A 9 -1.84 24.47 10.95
N PRO A 10 -2.68 23.48 10.60
CA PRO A 10 -2.26 22.09 10.67
C PRO A 10 -1.12 21.83 9.68
N GLN A 11 -0.02 21.33 10.23
CA GLN A 11 1.32 21.16 9.65
C GLN A 11 1.37 20.36 8.34
N ILE A 12 2.31 20.78 7.50
CA ILE A 12 2.78 20.11 6.29
C ILE A 12 3.08 18.63 6.62
N SER A 13 2.18 17.73 6.22
CA SER A 13 2.36 16.30 6.51
C SER A 13 3.02 15.62 5.31
N ASN A 14 4.34 15.39 5.38
CA ASN A 14 5.00 14.48 4.44
C ASN A 14 4.47 13.06 4.63
N CYS A 15 4.49 12.24 3.59
CA CYS A 15 4.21 10.82 3.73
C CYS A 15 5.46 10.00 3.47
N ARG A 16 5.75 9.07 4.37
CA ARG A 16 6.79 8.08 4.17
C ARG A 16 6.19 6.73 3.80
N ILE A 17 6.59 6.22 2.65
CA ILE A 17 6.20 4.90 2.16
C ILE A 17 7.35 3.95 2.36
N ARG A 18 7.20 2.95 3.23
CA ARG A 18 8.28 2.05 3.63
C ARG A 18 7.76 0.68 4.08
N LEU A 19 8.66 -0.28 4.25
CA LEU A 19 8.37 -1.48 5.03
C LEU A 19 8.02 -1.08 6.48
N ALA A 20 6.98 -1.70 7.03
CA ALA A 20 6.59 -1.52 8.42
C ALA A 20 7.74 -1.93 9.36
N THR A 21 7.99 -1.13 10.38
CA THR A 21 9.11 -1.33 11.31
C THR A 21 8.66 -1.71 12.72
N SER A 22 7.36 -1.66 13.01
CA SER A 22 6.81 -1.97 14.33
C SER A 22 5.48 -2.72 14.26
N ALA A 23 5.17 -3.47 15.31
CA ALA A 23 3.87 -4.14 15.48
C ALA A 23 2.71 -3.14 15.48
N ARG A 24 2.94 -1.91 15.97
CA ARG A 24 1.94 -0.83 15.95
C ARG A 24 1.53 -0.46 14.52
N GLU A 25 2.50 -0.26 13.63
CA GLU A 25 2.22 0.04 12.22
C GLU A 25 1.51 -1.11 11.50
N ILE A 26 1.90 -2.36 11.79
CA ILE A 26 1.21 -3.54 11.27
C ILE A 26 -0.24 -3.56 11.77
N GLY A 27 -0.48 -3.25 13.05
CA GLY A 27 -1.82 -3.11 13.62
C GLY A 27 -2.65 -2.03 12.93
N MET A 28 -2.06 -0.86 12.67
CA MET A 28 -2.71 0.25 11.95
C MET A 28 -3.00 -0.10 10.49
N ALA A 29 -2.09 -0.80 9.81
CA ALA A 29 -2.31 -1.33 8.46
C ALA A 29 -3.48 -2.32 8.41
N ARG A 30 -3.58 -3.23 9.39
CA ARG A 30 -4.73 -4.15 9.54
C ARG A 30 -6.03 -3.41 9.79
N GLN A 31 -6.01 -2.37 10.62
CA GLN A 31 -7.19 -1.53 10.83
C GLN A 31 -7.62 -0.86 9.52
N LEU A 32 -6.69 -0.24 8.78
CA LEU A 32 -6.98 0.38 7.49
C LEU A 32 -7.57 -0.62 6.49
N ARG A 33 -7.03 -1.85 6.42
CA ARG A 33 -7.57 -2.93 5.58
C ARG A 33 -9.01 -3.28 5.94
N ARG A 34 -9.35 -3.37 7.23
CA ARG A 34 -10.74 -3.59 7.67
C ARG A 34 -11.68 -2.45 7.28
N GLU A 35 -11.24 -1.20 7.41
CA GLU A 35 -12.03 -0.04 6.94
C GLU A 35 -12.32 -0.14 5.44
N VAL A 36 -11.29 -0.43 4.63
CA VAL A 36 -11.43 -0.44 3.17
C VAL A 36 -12.14 -1.71 2.67
N PHE A 37 -11.70 -2.89 3.05
CA PHE A 37 -12.19 -4.14 2.46
C PHE A 37 -13.46 -4.66 3.12
N CYS A 38 -13.66 -4.44 4.42
CA CYS A 38 -14.86 -4.92 5.13
C CYS A 38 -15.95 -3.86 5.11
N ARG A 39 -15.65 -2.64 5.58
CA ARG A 39 -16.69 -1.61 5.77
C ARG A 39 -17.07 -0.91 4.47
N GLU A 40 -16.08 -0.45 3.72
CA GLU A 40 -16.32 0.31 2.49
C GLU A 40 -16.68 -0.59 1.32
N GLN A 41 -15.80 -1.54 0.96
CA GLN A 41 -16.00 -2.37 -0.23
C GLN A 41 -16.92 -3.56 0.02
N ARG A 42 -17.12 -3.98 1.28
CA ARG A 42 -17.92 -5.16 1.66
C ARG A 42 -17.50 -6.42 0.91
N ILE A 43 -16.19 -6.64 0.82
CA ILE A 43 -15.60 -7.87 0.26
C ILE A 43 -15.57 -8.96 1.33
N PHE A 44 -15.20 -8.57 2.54
CA PHE A 44 -15.17 -9.46 3.70
C PHE A 44 -16.25 -9.03 4.70
N PRO A 45 -16.87 -9.98 5.42
CA PRO A 45 -17.96 -9.67 6.33
C PRO A 45 -17.52 -8.83 7.54
N SER A 46 -16.34 -9.10 8.11
CA SER A 46 -15.87 -8.42 9.33
C SER A 46 -14.35 -8.28 9.43
N ASP A 47 -13.60 -9.25 8.92
CA ASP A 47 -12.14 -9.25 8.96
C ASP A 47 -11.59 -9.82 7.64
N ASP A 48 -10.52 -9.22 7.14
CA ASP A 48 -9.84 -9.63 5.90
C ASP A 48 -8.55 -10.42 6.16
N HIS A 49 -8.31 -10.76 7.43
CA HIS A 49 -7.17 -11.55 7.91
C HIS A 49 -7.17 -12.97 7.32
N ASP A 50 -5.97 -13.45 6.98
CA ASP A 50 -5.74 -14.83 6.53
C ASP A 50 -4.36 -15.33 6.96
N GLU A 51 -4.05 -16.60 6.64
CA GLU A 51 -2.81 -17.28 7.03
C GLU A 51 -1.54 -16.58 6.49
N ILE A 52 -1.63 -15.90 5.35
CA ILE A 52 -0.51 -15.20 4.72
C ILE A 52 -0.03 -14.04 5.60
N ASP A 53 -0.90 -13.44 6.42
CA ASP A 53 -0.52 -12.35 7.32
C ASP A 53 0.56 -12.72 8.34
N ALA A 54 0.75 -14.02 8.62
CA ALA A 54 1.79 -14.48 9.55
C ALA A 54 3.20 -14.34 8.96
N ALA A 55 3.34 -14.42 7.64
CA ALA A 55 4.63 -14.42 6.95
C ALA A 55 4.83 -13.23 5.99
N ALA A 56 3.78 -12.46 5.71
CA ALA A 56 3.85 -11.36 4.76
C ALA A 56 4.68 -10.16 5.26
N LEU A 57 5.41 -9.56 4.33
CA LEU A 57 6.04 -8.26 4.51
C LEU A 57 5.00 -7.17 4.30
N VAL A 58 4.76 -6.36 5.33
CA VAL A 58 3.79 -5.27 5.28
C VAL A 58 4.49 -3.97 4.94
N LEU A 59 4.04 -3.30 3.88
CA LEU A 59 4.45 -1.95 3.51
C LEU A 59 3.36 -0.96 3.88
N VAL A 60 3.77 0.22 4.35
CA VAL A 60 2.88 1.26 4.89
C VAL A 60 3.24 2.61 4.30
N ALA A 61 2.21 3.43 4.07
CA ALA A 61 2.30 4.85 3.84
C ALA A 61 1.90 5.56 5.15
N VAL A 62 2.86 6.22 5.79
CA VAL A 62 2.73 6.82 7.11
C VAL A 62 2.79 8.33 6.97
N LEU A 63 1.83 9.06 7.53
CA LEU A 63 1.97 10.51 7.66
C LEU A 63 3.06 10.82 8.70
N GLU A 64 4.04 11.60 8.30
CA GLU A 64 5.07 12.08 9.22
C GLU A 64 4.50 13.25 10.02
N ALA A 65 4.57 13.15 11.34
CA ALA A 65 4.35 14.30 12.21
C ALA A 65 5.67 15.08 12.31
N GLU A 66 5.61 16.42 12.30
CA GLU A 66 6.82 17.24 12.50
C GLU A 66 7.39 17.03 13.91
N THR A 67 6.54 16.71 14.90
CA THR A 67 6.94 16.29 16.25
C THR A 67 6.00 15.20 16.78
N GLY A 68 6.50 14.31 17.64
CA GLY A 68 5.69 13.32 18.34
C GLY A 68 5.73 11.88 17.78
N PRO A 69 4.79 11.01 18.20
CA PRO A 69 4.81 9.59 17.85
C PRO A 69 4.55 9.37 16.35
N VAL A 70 4.96 8.20 15.82
CA VAL A 70 4.63 7.78 14.43
C VAL A 70 3.18 8.11 14.09
N GLY A 71 2.99 8.86 13.01
CA GLY A 71 1.67 9.30 12.56
C GLY A 71 0.83 8.16 11.96
N PRO A 72 -0.39 8.48 11.49
CA PRO A 72 -1.33 7.49 10.98
C PRO A 72 -0.81 6.77 9.73
N VAL A 73 -1.15 5.48 9.61
CA VAL A 73 -1.01 4.72 8.36
C VAL A 73 -2.20 5.06 7.47
N VAL A 74 -1.94 5.69 6.33
CA VAL A 74 -2.96 6.12 5.36
C VAL A 74 -2.99 5.26 4.09
N GLY A 75 -2.02 4.35 3.96
CA GLY A 75 -1.96 3.38 2.87
C GLY A 75 -1.17 2.15 3.28
N THR A 76 -1.49 1.00 2.70
CA THR A 76 -0.76 -0.24 2.94
C THR A 76 -0.87 -1.20 1.77
N VAL A 77 0.12 -2.08 1.65
CA VAL A 77 0.11 -3.28 0.81
C VAL A 77 0.95 -4.33 1.52
N ARG A 78 0.63 -5.61 1.33
CA ARG A 78 1.50 -6.70 1.81
C ARG A 78 2.04 -7.50 0.63
N ILE A 79 3.25 -8.02 0.79
CA ILE A 79 3.89 -8.92 -0.18
C ILE A 79 4.32 -10.20 0.51
N HIS A 80 4.28 -11.32 -0.21
CA HIS A 80 4.80 -12.60 0.28
C HIS A 80 5.38 -13.40 -0.88
N GLU A 81 6.32 -14.29 -0.56
CA GLU A 81 6.83 -15.30 -1.49
C GLU A 81 5.96 -16.55 -1.35
N SER A 82 5.26 -16.94 -2.41
CA SER A 82 4.44 -18.16 -2.41
C SER A 82 5.30 -19.40 -2.63
N GLU A 83 6.28 -19.27 -3.53
CA GLU A 83 7.24 -20.30 -3.91
C GLU A 83 8.58 -19.61 -4.23
N PRO A 84 9.73 -20.30 -4.19
CA PRO A 84 11.04 -19.68 -4.44
C PRO A 84 11.10 -18.84 -5.73
N GLY A 85 11.21 -17.52 -5.58
CA GLY A 85 11.25 -16.55 -6.67
C GLY A 85 9.88 -16.09 -7.20
N ILE A 86 8.77 -16.63 -6.73
CA ILE A 86 7.40 -16.20 -7.09
C ILE A 86 6.78 -15.44 -5.92
N TRP A 87 6.52 -14.16 -6.17
CA TRP A 87 6.02 -13.22 -5.16
C TRP A 87 4.64 -12.70 -5.54
N TYR A 88 3.84 -12.40 -4.52
CA TYR A 88 2.51 -11.83 -4.68
C TYR A 88 2.34 -10.56 -3.87
N GLY A 89 1.82 -9.52 -4.50
CA GLY A 89 1.25 -8.34 -3.85
C GLY A 89 -0.23 -8.51 -3.57
N SER A 90 -0.67 -8.18 -2.36
CA SER A 90 -2.09 -8.27 -1.97
C SER A 90 -2.48 -7.20 -0.94
N ARG A 91 -3.79 -7.05 -0.73
CA ARG A 91 -4.37 -6.16 0.30
C ARG A 91 -3.91 -4.70 0.17
N LEU A 92 -3.76 -4.22 -1.06
CA LEU A 92 -3.51 -2.81 -1.35
C LEU A 92 -4.72 -1.96 -0.92
N ALA A 93 -4.56 -1.16 0.12
CA ALA A 93 -5.60 -0.29 0.66
C ALA A 93 -5.04 1.12 0.85
N VAL A 94 -5.79 2.14 0.42
CA VAL A 94 -5.48 3.54 0.66
C VAL A 94 -6.73 4.20 1.24
N HIS A 95 -6.55 4.92 2.34
CA HIS A 95 -7.62 5.64 3.01
C HIS A 95 -8.24 6.66 2.05
N THR A 96 -9.57 6.77 2.03
CA THR A 96 -10.33 7.48 1.00
C THR A 96 -9.91 8.95 0.83
N ALA A 97 -9.66 9.65 1.94
CA ALA A 97 -9.16 11.03 1.95
C ALA A 97 -7.80 11.21 1.23
N TYR A 98 -7.05 10.13 0.98
CA TYR A 98 -5.69 10.18 0.42
C TYR A 98 -5.57 9.50 -0.96
N ARG A 99 -6.64 8.94 -1.52
CA ARG A 99 -6.59 8.19 -2.80
C ARG A 99 -6.18 9.04 -4.00
N ASN A 100 -6.57 10.31 -4.01
CA ASN A 100 -6.24 11.26 -5.08
C ASN A 100 -4.93 12.02 -4.83
N HIS A 101 -4.23 11.75 -3.72
CA HIS A 101 -3.03 12.48 -3.35
C HIS A 101 -1.77 11.75 -3.83
N ARG A 102 -1.03 12.43 -4.72
CA ARG A 102 0.38 12.16 -5.09
C ARG A 102 0.73 10.69 -5.40
N GLY A 103 -0.24 9.86 -5.81
CA GLY A 103 0.01 8.48 -6.20
C GLY A 103 0.51 7.58 -5.06
N ILE A 104 -0.04 7.71 -3.84
CA ILE A 104 0.30 6.82 -2.71
C ILE A 104 0.17 5.34 -3.10
N GLY A 105 -0.95 4.97 -3.72
CA GLY A 105 -1.17 3.60 -4.19
C GLY A 105 -0.09 3.13 -5.19
N SER A 106 0.22 3.96 -6.18
CA SER A 106 1.27 3.68 -7.16
C SER A 106 2.66 3.57 -6.52
N THR A 107 2.96 4.40 -5.52
CA THR A 107 4.25 4.37 -4.82
C THR A 107 4.37 3.15 -3.89
N LEU A 108 3.28 2.73 -3.25
CA LEU A 108 3.22 1.46 -2.52
C LEU A 108 3.47 0.27 -3.46
N ILE A 109 2.84 0.25 -4.64
CA ILE A 109 3.09 -0.79 -5.65
C ILE A 109 4.56 -0.80 -6.08
N ARG A 110 5.13 0.37 -6.39
CA ARG A 110 6.56 0.47 -6.77
C ARG A 110 7.47 -0.09 -5.68
N LEU A 111 7.28 0.33 -4.43
CA LEU A 111 8.10 -0.17 -3.34
C LEU A 111 7.90 -1.67 -3.11
N ALA A 112 6.67 -2.18 -3.23
CA ALA A 112 6.35 -3.59 -3.09
C ALA A 112 7.12 -4.46 -4.11
N VAL A 113 7.02 -4.12 -5.40
CA VAL A 113 7.71 -4.86 -6.46
C VAL A 113 9.23 -4.75 -6.30
N SER A 114 9.76 -3.54 -6.09
CA SER A 114 11.20 -3.32 -5.88
C SER A 114 11.74 -4.06 -4.64
N THR A 115 10.96 -4.15 -3.56
CA THR A 115 11.34 -4.90 -2.35
C THR A 115 11.45 -6.39 -2.65
N ALA A 116 10.47 -6.98 -3.33
CA ALA A 116 10.52 -8.37 -3.73
C ALA A 116 11.67 -8.64 -4.72
N HIS A 117 11.88 -7.73 -5.69
CA HIS A 117 13.00 -7.82 -6.63
C HIS A 117 14.36 -7.83 -5.91
N GLY A 118 14.54 -6.95 -4.92
CA GLY A 118 15.72 -6.97 -4.04
C GLY A 118 15.87 -8.24 -3.19
N LYS A 119 14.84 -9.08 -3.11
CA LYS A 119 14.82 -10.37 -2.43
C LYS A 119 14.94 -11.58 -3.35
N GLY A 120 15.24 -11.37 -4.64
CA GLY A 120 15.42 -12.45 -5.61
C GLY A 120 14.13 -12.89 -6.30
N CYS A 121 13.09 -12.05 -6.26
CA CYS A 121 11.88 -12.25 -7.04
C CYS A 121 12.20 -12.37 -8.54
N LYS A 122 11.68 -13.42 -9.16
CA LYS A 122 11.73 -13.71 -10.60
C LYS A 122 10.40 -13.42 -11.28
N GLN A 123 9.31 -13.49 -10.53
CA GLN A 123 7.96 -13.18 -11.01
C GLN A 123 7.15 -12.55 -9.87
N PHE A 124 6.57 -11.37 -10.12
CA PHE A 124 5.72 -10.68 -9.15
C PHE A 124 4.30 -10.59 -9.69
N LEU A 125 3.34 -11.11 -8.92
CA LEU A 125 1.95 -11.30 -9.29
C LEU A 125 0.99 -10.54 -8.38
N ALA A 126 -0.22 -10.27 -8.85
CA ALA A 126 -1.33 -9.79 -8.04
C ALA A 126 -2.67 -10.12 -8.69
N HIS A 127 -3.68 -10.42 -7.87
CA HIS A 127 -5.08 -10.43 -8.31
C HIS A 127 -5.61 -8.99 -8.17
N VAL A 128 -5.84 -8.35 -9.31
CA VAL A 128 -6.20 -6.93 -9.41
C VAL A 128 -7.69 -6.82 -9.74
N GLN A 129 -8.47 -6.14 -8.90
CA GLN A 129 -9.87 -5.84 -9.19
C GLN A 129 -10.00 -5.13 -10.54
N LEU A 130 -11.03 -5.48 -11.33
CA LEU A 130 -11.23 -4.96 -12.69
C LEU A 130 -11.13 -3.42 -12.77
N LEU A 131 -11.68 -2.71 -11.78
CA LEU A 131 -11.65 -1.24 -11.72
C LEU A 131 -10.23 -0.65 -11.62
N ASN A 132 -9.27 -1.41 -11.08
CA ASN A 132 -7.89 -0.96 -10.88
C ASN A 132 -6.96 -1.36 -12.03
N VAL A 133 -7.39 -2.23 -12.96
CA VAL A 133 -6.56 -2.73 -14.08
C VAL A 133 -5.91 -1.59 -14.88
N PRO A 134 -6.62 -0.51 -15.28
CA PRO A 134 -5.99 0.57 -16.05
C PRO A 134 -4.85 1.29 -15.28
N MET A 135 -4.92 1.36 -13.95
CA MET A 135 -3.84 1.90 -13.14
C MET A 135 -2.61 0.98 -13.18
N PHE A 136 -2.81 -0.33 -13.07
CA PHE A 136 -1.73 -1.31 -13.10
C PHE A 136 -1.05 -1.36 -14.48
N GLU A 137 -1.80 -1.27 -15.57
CA GLU A 137 -1.24 -1.17 -16.93
C GLU A 137 -0.31 0.03 -17.10
N ARG A 138 -0.70 1.22 -16.59
CA ARG A 138 0.17 2.41 -16.56
C ARG A 138 1.42 2.24 -15.70
N LEU A 139 1.41 1.25 -14.80
CA LEU A 139 2.55 0.87 -13.99
C LEU A 139 3.36 -0.27 -14.62
N HIS A 140 3.20 -0.58 -15.91
CA HIS A 140 3.94 -1.64 -16.59
C HIS A 140 3.63 -3.03 -16.01
N TRP A 141 2.34 -3.26 -15.77
CA TRP A 141 1.82 -4.59 -15.48
C TRP A 141 1.01 -5.10 -16.67
N THR A 142 1.02 -6.42 -16.86
CA THR A 142 0.31 -7.08 -17.95
C THR A 142 -0.67 -8.09 -17.38
N THR A 143 -1.86 -8.17 -17.98
CA THR A 143 -2.85 -9.20 -17.64
C THR A 143 -2.36 -10.57 -18.12
N VAL A 144 -2.38 -11.54 -17.21
CA VAL A 144 -2.08 -12.97 -17.48
C VAL A 144 -3.37 -13.74 -17.69
N ALA A 145 -4.36 -13.54 -16.81
CA ALA A 145 -5.65 -14.21 -16.87
C ALA A 145 -6.77 -13.32 -16.32
N ARG A 146 -8.02 -13.62 -16.70
CA ARG A 146 -9.23 -13.05 -16.09
C ARG A 146 -9.80 -14.06 -15.12
N GLU A 147 -10.17 -13.62 -13.94
CA GLU A 147 -10.59 -14.48 -12.84
C GLU A 147 -11.70 -13.80 -12.03
N ASP A 148 -12.44 -14.57 -11.25
CA ASP A 148 -13.31 -14.03 -10.22
C ASP A 148 -12.70 -14.34 -8.85
N CYS A 149 -12.60 -13.31 -8.00
CA CYS A 149 -12.16 -13.45 -6.61
C CYS A 149 -13.20 -12.80 -5.72
N PHE A 150 -13.69 -13.53 -4.71
CA PHE A 150 -14.72 -13.06 -3.78
C PHE A 150 -15.96 -12.50 -4.52
N ASP A 151 -16.44 -13.26 -5.51
CA ASP A 151 -17.59 -12.92 -6.37
C ASP A 151 -17.45 -11.59 -7.13
N ARG A 152 -16.21 -11.20 -7.43
CA ARG A 152 -15.90 -9.96 -8.14
C ARG A 152 -14.90 -10.21 -9.26
N PRO A 153 -15.03 -9.50 -10.40
CA PRO A 153 -14.11 -9.64 -11.50
C PRO A 153 -12.74 -9.07 -11.15
N HIS A 154 -11.72 -9.89 -11.39
CA HIS A 154 -10.30 -9.60 -11.21
C HIS A 154 -9.51 -10.02 -12.46
N HIS A 155 -8.33 -9.44 -12.61
CA HIS A 155 -7.30 -9.95 -13.49
C HIS A 155 -6.14 -10.46 -12.64
N LEU A 156 -5.64 -11.65 -12.93
CA LEU A 156 -4.29 -12.01 -12.52
C LEU A 156 -3.33 -11.22 -13.39
N MET A 157 -2.48 -10.40 -12.78
CA MET A 157 -1.51 -9.56 -13.49
C MET A 157 -0.10 -9.82 -12.98
N HIS A 158 0.90 -9.66 -13.85
CA HIS A 158 2.30 -9.66 -13.47
C HIS A 158 2.94 -8.28 -13.66
N ALA A 159 3.96 -7.97 -12.87
CA ALA A 159 4.79 -6.77 -13.04
C ALA A 159 5.97 -7.04 -13.96
N ASP A 160 6.32 -6.09 -14.84
CA ASP A 160 7.60 -6.10 -15.56
C ASP A 160 8.74 -5.70 -14.61
N LEU A 161 9.47 -6.68 -14.08
CA LEU A 161 10.55 -6.43 -13.12
C LEU A 161 11.68 -5.53 -13.65
N THR A 162 11.85 -5.41 -14.98
CA THR A 162 12.88 -4.51 -15.55
C THR A 162 12.57 -3.04 -15.30
N HIS A 163 11.28 -2.69 -15.13
CA HIS A 163 10.82 -1.35 -14.79
C HIS A 163 11.00 -1.00 -13.30
N TYR A 164 11.20 -2.01 -12.45
CA TYR A 164 11.26 -1.85 -11.00
C TYR A 164 12.65 -2.23 -10.49
N PRO A 165 13.60 -1.30 -10.37
CA PRO A 165 14.92 -1.63 -9.86
C PRO A 165 14.84 -2.23 -8.45
N PRO A 166 15.72 -3.17 -8.09
CA PRO A 166 15.69 -3.82 -6.78
C PRO A 166 15.96 -2.82 -5.65
N CYS A 167 15.17 -2.89 -4.59
CA CYS A 167 15.33 -2.09 -3.37
C CYS A 167 15.88 -2.95 -2.24
N VAL A 168 17.09 -2.63 -1.77
CA VAL A 168 17.76 -3.33 -0.65
C VAL A 168 17.54 -2.66 0.71
N THR A 169 16.99 -1.44 0.73
CA THR A 169 16.72 -0.65 1.96
C THR A 169 15.24 -0.28 2.12
N PRO A 170 14.29 -1.22 1.99
CA PRO A 170 12.86 -0.92 1.96
C PRO A 170 12.33 -0.33 3.28
N ARG A 171 13.06 -0.48 4.39
CA ARG A 171 12.74 0.14 5.69
C ARG A 171 12.96 1.66 5.70
N LEU A 172 13.88 2.19 4.89
CA LEU A 172 14.07 3.64 4.73
C LEU A 172 12.95 4.25 3.88
N GLY A 173 12.58 3.54 2.82
CA GLY A 173 11.45 3.85 1.96
C GLY A 173 11.62 5.12 1.12
N TYR A 174 10.49 5.61 0.61
CA TYR A 174 10.38 6.83 -0.18
C TYR A 174 9.62 7.90 0.61
N VAL A 175 10.02 9.16 0.44
CA VAL A 175 9.24 10.30 0.94
C VAL A 175 8.44 10.87 -0.22
N THR A 176 7.13 10.99 -0.06
CA THR A 176 6.27 11.76 -0.96
C THR A 176 5.96 13.10 -0.30
N GLY A 177 6.08 14.20 -1.05
CA GLY A 177 5.93 15.56 -0.51
C GLY A 177 4.55 15.87 0.07
N VAL A 178 4.43 17.09 0.62
CA VAL A 178 3.29 17.62 1.39
C VAL A 178 1.92 17.07 0.96
N LEU A 179 1.29 16.32 1.86
CA LEU A 179 -0.10 15.88 1.77
C LEU A 179 -0.99 16.89 2.50
N GLU A 180 -1.98 17.42 1.79
CA GLU A 180 -3.12 18.13 2.39
C GLU A 180 -4.31 17.18 2.29
N ALA A 181 -4.97 16.86 3.41
CA ALA A 181 -6.21 16.10 3.36
C ALA A 181 -7.32 17.00 2.81
N ARG A 182 -8.02 16.55 1.76
CA ARG A 182 -9.19 17.24 1.19
C ARG A 182 -10.49 16.81 1.85
#